data_AF-A0A6A5ABP8-F1
#
_entry.id   AF-A0A6A5ABP8-F1
#
_cell.length_a   1.000
_cell.length_b   1.000
_cell.length_c   1.000
_cell.angle_alpha   90.00
_cell.angle_beta   90.00
_cell.angle_gamma   90.00
#
_symmetry.space_group_name_H-M   'P 1'
#
loop_
_entity.id
_entity.type
_entity.pdbx_description
1 polymer ?
#
loop_
_entity_poly.entity_id
_entity_poly.type
_entity_poly.pdbx_seq_one_letter_code
_entity_poly.pdbx_strand_id
1 'polypeptide(L)'
;MVKRRYYLWHDEDLPVRKCSSKRHIIKVMFLTAVARPCYDHGSKTMWDGKIGMWPFVSEVPAQRKSKNRPRGTMVTAPITVTKPVYRDFLVNKVILRIKQVWPGRRDVPVFIQQDNARPHVQVDDLEVATAGTIGGWRVQLVAQPAMSPDFNVLDLGFFNSIQALQHRQVVTCIDDLVAAVHAAFDELDFRTLDKTFMTLQKVMEESLKVGGDNTYKLPHLHKDKLARQGLLTSQLACDPDVAGAIEAMNSRMDFERRVDDLSCVLESCVIDGAINTSNIDELCTIVQDLSTDEN
;
A
#
# COMPACT_ATOMS: atom_id res chain seq x y z
N MET A 1 2.54 -9.17 -21.61
CA MET A 1 2.08 -10.21 -22.55
C MET A 1 2.66 -11.52 -22.07
N VAL A 2 1.85 -12.34 -21.42
CA VAL A 2 2.31 -13.63 -20.87
C VAL A 2 2.60 -14.58 -22.04
N LYS A 3 3.69 -15.34 -21.92
CA LYS A 3 4.10 -16.36 -22.90
C LYS A 3 3.15 -17.57 -22.78
N ARG A 4 1.97 -17.51 -23.41
CA ARG A 4 1.06 -18.67 -23.49
C ARG A 4 1.72 -19.77 -24.33
N ARG A 5 1.84 -20.97 -23.76
CA ARG A 5 2.31 -22.19 -24.44
C ARG A 5 1.09 -22.86 -25.06
N TYR A 6 1.20 -23.23 -26.33
CA TYR A 6 0.20 -24.03 -27.04
C TYR A 6 0.87 -25.34 -27.38
N TYR A 7 0.15 -26.44 -27.19
CA TYR A 7 0.55 -27.73 -27.74
C TYR A 7 -0.02 -27.79 -29.16
N LEU A 8 0.84 -28.09 -30.12
CA LEU A 8 0.48 -28.29 -31.52
C LEU A 8 0.61 -29.77 -31.84
N TRP A 9 -0.27 -30.26 -32.69
CA TRP A 9 -0.09 -31.59 -33.26
C TRP A 9 1.09 -31.59 -34.25
N HIS A 10 1.60 -32.78 -34.58
CA HIS A 10 2.84 -32.93 -35.36
C HIS A 10 2.79 -32.36 -36.78
N ASP A 11 1.59 -32.16 -37.32
CA ASP A 11 1.29 -31.64 -38.66
C ASP A 11 0.59 -30.26 -38.62
N GLU A 12 0.43 -29.64 -37.44
CA GLU A 12 -0.14 -28.30 -37.33
C GLU A 12 0.92 -27.21 -37.56
N ASP A 13 0.58 -26.27 -38.43
CA ASP A 13 1.41 -25.09 -38.67
C ASP A 13 1.50 -24.20 -37.43
N LEU A 14 2.70 -23.67 -37.18
CA LEU A 14 2.94 -22.73 -36.08
C LEU A 14 2.01 -21.50 -36.23
N PRO A 15 1.13 -21.23 -35.25
CA PRO A 15 0.15 -20.16 -35.37
C PRO A 15 0.86 -18.80 -35.37
N VAL A 16 0.62 -18.02 -36.43
CA VAL A 16 1.20 -16.69 -36.61
C VAL A 16 0.61 -15.73 -35.59
N ARG A 17 1.43 -15.28 -34.63
CA ARG A 17 1.02 -14.32 -33.61
C ARG A 17 1.21 -12.89 -34.11
N LYS A 18 0.12 -12.22 -34.46
CA LYS A 18 0.11 -10.77 -34.69
C LYS A 18 -0.38 -10.07 -33.42
N CYS A 19 0.49 -9.30 -32.77
CA CYS A 19 0.09 -8.46 -31.66
C CYS A 19 -0.11 -7.03 -32.14
N SER A 20 -1.25 -6.42 -31.78
CA SER A 20 -1.43 -4.99 -31.99
C SER A 20 -0.42 -4.20 -31.16
N SER A 21 -0.10 -2.98 -31.62
CA SER A 21 0.78 -2.08 -30.87
C SER A 21 0.24 -1.85 -29.46
N LYS A 22 1.11 -1.97 -28.44
CA LYS A 22 0.78 -1.69 -27.03
C LYS A 22 0.18 -0.29 -26.80
N ARG A 23 0.40 0.65 -27.74
CA ARG A 23 -0.17 2.00 -27.72
C ARG A 23 -1.69 2.02 -27.84
N HIS A 24 -2.30 0.99 -28.44
CA HIS A 24 -3.75 0.91 -28.68
C HIS A 24 -4.46 -0.03 -27.69
N ILE A 25 -3.75 -0.58 -26.71
CA ILE A 25 -4.35 -1.40 -25.66
C ILE A 25 -4.97 -0.46 -24.64
N ILE A 26 -6.29 -0.56 -24.47
CA ILE A 26 -7.01 0.16 -23.42
C ILE A 26 -6.47 -0.26 -22.06
N LYS A 27 -6.18 0.70 -21.21
CA LYS A 27 -5.72 0.48 -19.83
C LYS A 27 -6.76 1.06 -18.88
N VAL A 28 -7.11 0.26 -17.87
CA VAL A 28 -7.96 0.70 -16.75
C VAL A 28 -7.09 0.65 -15.51
N MET A 29 -7.03 1.77 -14.80
CA MET A 29 -6.32 1.88 -13.53
C MET A 29 -7.29 1.56 -12.39
N PHE A 30 -6.79 0.95 -11.32
CA PHE A 30 -7.58 0.66 -10.12
C PHE A 30 -6.86 1.24 -8.90
N LEU A 31 -7.59 1.89 -8.00
CA LEU A 31 -7.12 2.14 -6.65
C LEU A 31 -7.45 0.92 -5.80
N THR A 32 -6.46 0.33 -5.14
CA THR A 32 -6.66 -0.87 -4.32
C THR A 32 -6.13 -0.62 -2.93
N ALA A 33 -6.91 -1.01 -1.92
CA ALA A 33 -6.51 -0.96 -0.52
C ALA A 33 -6.64 -2.36 0.09
N VAL A 34 -5.56 -2.82 0.70
CA VAL A 34 -5.49 -4.08 1.44
C VAL A 34 -4.73 -3.86 2.74
N ALA A 35 -5.06 -4.65 3.73
CA ALA A 35 -4.35 -4.73 5.01
C ALA A 35 -3.97 -6.18 5.27
N ARG A 36 -3.15 -6.38 6.29
CA ARG A 36 -2.77 -7.73 6.67
C ARG A 36 -4.00 -8.48 7.21
N PRO A 37 -4.32 -9.68 6.70
CA PRO A 37 -5.38 -10.50 7.27
C PRO A 37 -5.15 -10.74 8.76
N CYS A 38 -6.17 -10.56 9.58
CA CYS A 38 -6.10 -10.81 11.02
C CYS A 38 -7.37 -11.48 11.54
N TYR A 39 -7.26 -12.20 12.66
CA TYR A 39 -8.43 -12.81 13.28
C TYR A 39 -9.27 -11.72 13.94
N ASP A 40 -10.54 -11.61 13.54
CA ASP A 40 -11.47 -10.69 14.16
C ASP A 40 -12.22 -11.39 15.30
N HIS A 41 -11.91 -10.98 16.53
CA HIS A 41 -12.53 -11.52 17.73
C HIS A 41 -14.02 -11.16 17.86
N GLY A 42 -14.48 -10.07 17.23
CA GLY A 42 -15.88 -9.66 17.24
C GLY A 42 -16.76 -10.58 16.41
N SER A 43 -16.38 -10.81 15.15
CA SER A 43 -17.09 -11.75 14.26
C SER A 43 -16.74 -13.22 14.50
N LYS A 44 -15.67 -13.51 15.27
CA LYS A 44 -15.07 -14.85 15.44
C LYS A 44 -14.64 -15.48 14.13
N THR A 45 -14.33 -14.68 13.12
CA THR A 45 -13.92 -15.13 11.79
C THR A 45 -12.59 -14.51 11.39
N MET A 46 -11.95 -15.13 10.41
CA MET A 46 -10.73 -14.59 9.83
C MET A 46 -11.09 -13.41 8.91
N TRP A 47 -10.65 -12.20 9.25
CA TRP A 47 -10.77 -11.06 8.36
C TRP A 47 -9.72 -11.18 7.25
N ASP A 48 -10.18 -11.09 6.00
CA ASP A 48 -9.37 -11.41 4.82
C ASP A 48 -8.39 -10.30 4.41
N GLY A 49 -8.41 -9.16 5.11
CA GLY A 49 -7.55 -8.01 4.83
C GLY A 49 -7.97 -7.19 3.60
N LYS A 50 -9.06 -7.53 2.92
CA LYS A 50 -9.51 -6.84 1.72
C LYS A 50 -10.36 -5.63 2.11
N ILE A 51 -9.86 -4.42 1.86
CA ILE A 51 -10.61 -3.18 2.13
C ILE A 51 -11.48 -2.87 0.92
N GLY A 52 -10.86 -2.75 -0.25
CA GLY A 52 -11.59 -2.53 -1.50
C GLY A 52 -10.69 -2.27 -2.69
N MET A 53 -11.33 -2.24 -3.85
CA MET A 53 -10.70 -1.98 -5.13
C MET A 53 -11.68 -1.17 -5.99
N TRP A 54 -11.22 -0.07 -6.56
CA TRP A 54 -12.07 0.89 -7.27
C TRP A 54 -11.46 1.23 -8.63
N PRO A 55 -12.16 0.95 -9.74
CA PRO A 55 -11.70 1.33 -11.06
C PRO A 55 -11.81 2.84 -11.27
N PHE A 56 -10.81 3.43 -11.92
CA PHE A 56 -10.87 4.78 -12.44
C PHE A 56 -11.58 4.78 -13.80
N VAL A 57 -12.91 4.74 -13.75
CA VAL A 57 -13.77 4.76 -14.94
C VAL A 57 -14.94 5.72 -14.78
N SER A 58 -15.49 6.18 -15.91
CA SER A 58 -16.76 6.92 -15.98
C SER A 58 -17.59 6.45 -17.16
N GLU A 59 -18.91 6.63 -17.08
CA GLU A 59 -19.80 6.39 -18.21
C GLU A 59 -19.80 7.60 -19.14
N VAL A 60 -19.46 7.39 -20.41
CA VAL A 60 -19.46 8.44 -21.44
C VAL A 60 -20.27 7.99 -22.66
N PRO A 61 -21.02 8.89 -23.30
CA PRO A 61 -21.76 8.54 -24.50
C PRO A 61 -20.81 8.26 -25.67
N ALA A 62 -21.04 7.16 -26.39
CA ALA A 62 -20.25 6.75 -27.53
C ALA A 62 -20.29 7.84 -28.63
N GLN A 63 -19.14 8.46 -28.89
CA GLN A 63 -19.04 9.56 -29.85
C GLN A 63 -19.22 9.12 -31.31
N ARG A 64 -18.85 7.87 -31.64
CA ARG A 64 -18.89 7.31 -32.99
C ARG A 64 -19.80 6.08 -33.04
N LYS A 65 -20.57 5.96 -34.12
CA LYS A 65 -21.30 4.73 -34.45
C LYS A 65 -20.29 3.64 -34.82
N SER A 66 -20.47 2.43 -34.30
CA SER A 66 -19.76 1.24 -34.76
C SER A 66 -20.76 0.13 -35.07
N LYS A 67 -20.25 -0.98 -35.66
CA LYS A 67 -21.07 -2.17 -35.93
C LYS A 67 -21.76 -2.72 -34.66
N ASN A 68 -21.13 -2.55 -33.51
CA ASN A 68 -21.58 -3.13 -32.24
C ASN A 68 -22.23 -2.10 -31.30
N ARG A 69 -22.25 -0.80 -31.64
CA ARG A 69 -22.88 0.23 -30.81
C ARG A 69 -23.36 1.45 -31.60
N PRO A 70 -24.62 1.89 -31.43
CA PRO A 70 -25.06 3.17 -31.96
C PRO A 70 -24.39 4.34 -31.22
N ARG A 71 -24.28 5.49 -31.90
CA ARG A 71 -23.80 6.74 -31.30
C ARG A 71 -24.72 7.12 -30.14
N GLY A 72 -24.15 7.56 -29.02
CA GLY A 72 -24.89 7.95 -27.83
C GLY A 72 -25.09 6.84 -26.79
N THR A 73 -24.76 5.58 -27.10
CA THR A 73 -24.76 4.50 -26.10
C THR A 73 -23.77 4.83 -24.98
N MET A 74 -24.19 4.74 -23.72
CA MET A 74 -23.29 4.93 -22.58
C MET A 74 -22.25 3.80 -22.56
N VAL A 75 -20.97 4.18 -22.52
CA VAL A 75 -19.84 3.25 -22.54
C VAL A 75 -18.90 3.63 -21.41
N THR A 76 -18.44 2.63 -20.67
CA THR A 76 -17.40 2.81 -19.66
C THR A 76 -16.09 3.21 -20.32
N ALA A 77 -15.52 4.33 -19.91
CA ALA A 77 -14.23 4.82 -20.36
C ALA A 77 -13.28 5.05 -19.18
N PRO A 78 -11.97 4.77 -19.33
CA PRO A 78 -11.00 5.06 -18.29
C PRO A 78 -10.86 6.57 -18.11
N ILE A 79 -10.74 7.02 -16.86
CA ILE A 79 -10.45 8.41 -16.53
C ILE A 79 -8.97 8.60 -16.21
N THR A 80 -8.43 9.77 -16.54
CA THR A 80 -7.08 10.14 -16.13
C THR A 80 -7.05 10.42 -14.63
N VAL A 81 -6.16 9.74 -13.91
CA VAL A 81 -5.98 9.96 -12.47
C VAL A 81 -5.25 11.29 -12.25
N THR A 82 -5.94 12.26 -11.68
CA THR A 82 -5.40 13.55 -11.25
C THR A 82 -5.38 13.60 -9.72
N LYS A 83 -4.64 14.55 -9.14
CA LYS A 83 -4.58 14.72 -7.68
C LYS A 83 -5.96 14.90 -7.02
N PRO A 84 -6.88 15.72 -7.56
CA PRO A 84 -8.24 15.82 -7.02
C PRO A 84 -9.03 14.50 -7.09
N VAL A 85 -8.93 13.77 -8.21
CA VAL A 85 -9.62 12.47 -8.37
C VAL A 85 -9.07 11.45 -7.39
N TYR A 86 -7.75 11.41 -7.19
CA TYR A 86 -7.13 10.52 -6.23
C TYR A 86 -7.53 10.85 -4.80
N ARG A 87 -7.54 12.13 -4.43
CA ARG A 87 -8.01 12.62 -3.12
C ARG A 87 -9.46 12.22 -2.84
N ASP A 88 -10.35 12.44 -3.80
CA ASP A 88 -11.75 12.06 -3.69
C ASP A 88 -11.90 10.56 -3.41
N PHE A 89 -11.15 9.72 -4.13
CA PHE A 89 -11.15 8.28 -3.90
C PHE A 89 -10.60 7.91 -2.51
N LEU A 90 -9.55 8.57 -2.02
CA LEU A 90 -9.06 8.34 -0.66
C LEU A 90 -10.13 8.66 0.39
N VAL A 91 -10.75 9.83 0.31
CA VAL A 91 -11.73 10.30 1.30
C VAL A 91 -13.03 9.50 1.21
N ASN A 92 -13.64 9.46 0.03
CA ASN A 92 -14.99 8.96 -0.17
C ASN A 92 -15.05 7.45 -0.43
N LYS A 93 -13.92 6.79 -0.71
CA LYS A 93 -13.87 5.33 -0.91
C LYS A 93 -12.99 4.65 0.14
N VAL A 94 -11.70 4.95 0.18
CA VAL A 94 -10.74 4.20 1.01
C VAL A 94 -11.00 4.42 2.49
N ILE A 95 -10.95 5.66 2.97
CA ILE A 95 -11.14 5.99 4.38
C ILE A 95 -12.56 5.60 4.82
N LEU A 96 -13.57 5.95 4.02
CA LEU A 96 -14.95 5.54 4.30
C LEU A 96 -15.05 4.02 4.48
N ARG A 97 -14.41 3.23 3.61
CA ARG A 97 -14.45 1.78 3.68
C ARG A 97 -13.66 1.23 4.86
N ILE A 98 -12.48 1.76 5.16
CA ILE A 98 -11.71 1.43 6.37
C ILE A 98 -12.62 1.56 7.59
N LYS A 99 -13.32 2.69 7.75
CA LYS A 99 -14.19 2.92 8.90
C LYS A 99 -15.34 1.91 9.05
N GLN A 100 -15.73 1.24 7.97
CA GLN A 100 -16.79 0.24 7.96
C GLN A 100 -16.29 -1.17 8.29
N VAL A 101 -15.10 -1.55 7.82
CA VAL A 101 -14.63 -2.95 7.86
C VAL A 101 -13.40 -3.19 8.73
N TRP A 102 -12.77 -2.14 9.24
CA TRP A 102 -11.56 -2.31 10.03
C TRP A 102 -11.86 -3.09 11.32
N PRO A 103 -11.17 -4.21 11.57
CA PRO A 103 -11.42 -5.03 12.76
C PRO A 103 -10.75 -4.46 14.02
N GLY A 104 -9.80 -3.53 13.85
CA GLY A 104 -9.09 -2.89 14.96
C GLY A 104 -9.89 -1.78 15.63
N ARG A 105 -9.39 -1.31 16.77
CA ARG A 105 -9.98 -0.17 17.48
C ARG A 105 -9.74 1.13 16.71
N ARG A 106 -10.68 2.08 16.84
CA ARG A 106 -10.66 3.37 16.13
C ARG A 106 -9.60 4.34 16.65
N ASP A 107 -9.26 4.22 17.93
CA ASP A 107 -8.28 5.03 18.66
C ASP A 107 -6.82 4.58 18.45
N VAL A 108 -6.62 3.46 17.75
CA VAL A 108 -5.30 2.99 17.34
C VAL A 108 -4.99 3.52 15.93
N PRO A 109 -3.77 4.06 15.70
CA PRO A 109 -3.38 4.56 14.39
C PRO A 109 -3.51 3.51 13.28
N VAL A 110 -4.08 3.92 12.15
CA VAL A 110 -4.13 3.15 10.90
C VAL A 110 -3.35 3.92 9.85
N PHE A 111 -2.27 3.33 9.34
CA PHE A 111 -1.43 3.94 8.32
C PHE A 111 -1.85 3.47 6.93
N ILE A 112 -2.26 4.40 6.07
CA ILE A 112 -2.43 4.19 4.64
C ILE A 112 -1.09 4.47 3.98
N GLN A 113 -0.44 3.44 3.46
CA GLN A 113 0.79 3.60 2.68
C GLN A 113 0.47 3.88 1.21
N GLN A 114 1.15 4.86 0.62
CA GLN A 114 1.10 5.16 -0.82
C GLN A 114 2.51 5.33 -1.41
N ASP A 115 2.63 5.19 -2.73
CA ASP A 115 3.86 5.57 -3.44
C ASP A 115 3.94 7.08 -3.72
N ASN A 116 5.05 7.53 -4.31
CA ASN A 116 5.26 8.94 -4.64
C ASN A 116 4.87 9.30 -6.09
N ALA A 117 3.85 8.62 -6.66
CA ALA A 117 3.36 8.94 -7.99
C ALA A 117 2.80 10.38 -8.07
N ARG A 118 2.97 11.03 -9.22
CA ARG A 118 2.55 12.42 -9.44
C ARG A 118 1.09 12.74 -9.04
N PRO A 119 0.11 11.84 -9.25
CA PRO A 119 -1.26 12.09 -8.83
C PRO A 119 -1.50 11.95 -7.32
N HIS A 120 -0.56 11.40 -6.55
CA HIS A 120 -0.77 11.21 -5.12
C HIS A 120 -0.69 12.54 -4.37
N VAL A 121 -1.54 12.66 -3.34
CA VAL A 121 -1.56 13.81 -2.44
C VAL A 121 -0.36 13.76 -1.49
N GLN A 122 -0.03 14.89 -0.86
CA GLN A 122 0.99 14.88 0.18
C GLN A 122 0.46 14.18 1.44
N VAL A 123 1.35 13.69 2.30
CA VAL A 123 0.99 12.97 3.53
C VAL A 123 0.21 13.83 4.53
N ASP A 124 0.38 15.15 4.45
CA ASP A 124 -0.26 16.19 5.27
C ASP A 124 -1.48 16.83 4.59
N ASP A 125 -2.03 16.22 3.52
CA ASP A 125 -3.21 16.74 2.82
C ASP A 125 -4.40 16.90 3.78
N LEU A 126 -4.83 18.15 3.97
CA LEU A 126 -5.79 18.54 4.99
C LEU A 126 -7.14 17.80 4.89
N GLU A 127 -7.65 17.58 3.68
CA GLU A 127 -8.92 16.89 3.46
C GLU A 127 -8.81 15.41 3.86
N VAL A 128 -7.70 14.76 3.53
CA VAL A 128 -7.43 13.36 3.90
C VAL A 128 -7.22 13.23 5.41
N ALA A 129 -6.44 14.13 6.02
CA ALA A 129 -6.20 14.15 7.46
C ALA A 129 -7.50 14.38 8.25
N THR A 130 -8.34 15.32 7.80
CA THR A 130 -9.65 15.58 8.39
C THR A 130 -10.56 14.36 8.26
N ALA A 131 -10.65 13.77 7.07
CA ALA A 131 -11.41 12.54 6.86
C ALA A 131 -10.92 11.40 7.75
N GLY A 132 -9.62 11.29 7.97
CA GLY A 132 -8.99 10.26 8.79
C GLY A 132 -9.25 10.40 10.29
N THR A 133 -9.57 11.61 10.77
CA THR A 133 -9.78 11.91 12.20
C THR A 133 -11.25 11.99 12.61
N ILE A 134 -12.16 12.27 11.67
CA ILE A 134 -13.61 12.34 11.93
C ILE A 134 -14.10 11.07 12.64
N GLY A 135 -14.82 11.26 13.75
CA GLY A 135 -15.43 10.18 14.53
C GLY A 135 -14.47 9.43 15.45
N GLY A 136 -13.40 10.10 15.90
CA GLY A 136 -12.40 9.54 16.82
C GLY A 136 -11.47 8.52 16.18
N TRP A 137 -11.39 8.51 14.85
CA TRP A 137 -10.47 7.67 14.11
C TRP A 137 -9.06 8.28 14.10
N ARG A 138 -8.03 7.45 13.93
CA ARG A 138 -6.65 7.90 13.72
C ARG A 138 -6.07 7.33 12.43
N VAL A 139 -6.71 7.63 11.30
CA VAL A 139 -6.19 7.22 9.98
C VAL A 139 -5.22 8.27 9.45
N GLN A 140 -4.01 7.86 9.07
CA GLN A 140 -2.93 8.73 8.61
C GLN A 140 -2.35 8.22 7.31
N LEU A 141 -1.90 9.14 6.44
CA LEU A 141 -1.25 8.80 5.19
C LEU A 141 0.27 8.77 5.38
N VAL A 142 0.93 7.76 4.84
CA VAL A 142 2.39 7.63 4.86
C VAL A 142 2.91 7.38 3.45
N ALA A 143 4.04 8.00 3.13
CA ALA A 143 4.73 7.79 1.88
C ALA A 143 5.76 6.67 2.04
N GLN A 144 5.81 5.77 1.06
CA GLN A 144 6.90 4.81 0.99
C GLN A 144 8.21 5.49 0.51
N PRO A 145 9.38 4.89 0.79
CA PRO A 145 10.66 5.35 0.24
C PRO A 145 10.67 5.42 -1.30
N ALA A 146 11.37 6.40 -1.85
CA ALA A 146 11.45 6.58 -3.30
C ALA A 146 12.13 5.39 -3.97
N MET A 147 11.62 4.97 -5.14
CA MET A 147 12.14 3.85 -5.93
C MET A 147 12.13 2.48 -5.23
N SER A 148 11.24 2.28 -4.25
CA SER A 148 11.11 1.02 -3.49
C SER A 148 9.77 0.31 -3.74
N PRO A 149 9.52 -0.24 -4.96
CA PRO A 149 8.30 -1.00 -5.24
C PRO A 149 8.20 -2.32 -4.46
N ASP A 150 9.34 -2.83 -4.00
CA ASP A 150 9.49 -3.98 -3.09
C ASP A 150 8.89 -3.71 -1.70
N PHE A 151 8.79 -2.44 -1.28
CA PHE A 151 8.16 -2.05 -0.02
C PHE A 151 6.65 -1.81 -0.12
N ASN A 152 6.06 -2.10 -1.28
CA ASN A 152 4.63 -2.01 -1.49
C ASN A 152 4.03 -3.41 -1.63
N VAL A 153 3.15 -3.81 -0.70
CA VAL A 153 2.49 -5.13 -0.75
C VAL A 153 1.72 -5.35 -2.06
N LEU A 154 1.21 -4.28 -2.65
CA LEU A 154 0.44 -4.34 -3.89
C LEU A 154 1.32 -4.79 -5.06
N ASP A 155 2.46 -4.12 -5.24
CA ASP A 155 3.41 -4.39 -6.31
C ASP A 155 4.24 -5.65 -6.06
N LEU A 156 4.60 -5.92 -4.81
CA LEU A 156 5.44 -7.05 -4.40
C LEU A 156 4.82 -8.40 -4.77
N GLY A 157 3.49 -8.53 -4.69
CA GLY A 157 2.85 -9.81 -5.01
C GLY A 157 1.34 -9.81 -5.19
N PHE A 158 0.62 -8.83 -4.62
CA PHE A 158 -0.85 -8.84 -4.69
C PHE A 158 -1.35 -8.68 -6.13
N PHE A 159 -0.88 -7.67 -6.86
CA PHE A 159 -1.31 -7.45 -8.26
C PHE A 159 -0.93 -8.59 -9.18
N ASN A 160 0.22 -9.24 -8.97
CA ASN A 160 0.59 -10.45 -9.70
C ASN A 160 -0.40 -11.59 -9.45
N SER A 161 -0.89 -11.72 -8.21
CA SER A 161 -1.89 -12.74 -7.84
C SER A 161 -3.24 -12.46 -8.48
N ILE A 162 -3.72 -11.22 -8.42
CA ILE A 162 -4.96 -10.78 -9.08
C ILE A 162 -4.87 -10.99 -10.60
N GLN A 163 -3.74 -10.60 -11.19
CA GLN A 163 -3.53 -10.77 -12.62
C GLN A 163 -3.56 -12.26 -13.03
N ALA A 164 -2.97 -13.15 -12.24
CA ALA A 164 -2.99 -14.59 -12.50
C ALA A 164 -4.42 -15.17 -12.52
N LEU A 165 -5.31 -14.68 -11.64
CA LEU A 165 -6.73 -15.06 -11.61
C LEU A 165 -7.50 -14.45 -12.79
N GLN A 166 -7.34 -13.14 -13.02
CA GLN A 166 -8.00 -12.41 -14.10
C GLN A 166 -7.70 -13.04 -15.48
N HIS A 167 -6.48 -13.53 -15.72
CA HIS A 167 -6.09 -14.17 -16.98
C HIS A 167 -6.82 -15.49 -17.28
N ARG A 168 -7.53 -16.09 -16.31
CA ARG A 168 -8.37 -17.27 -16.51
C ARG A 168 -9.68 -16.94 -17.20
N GLN A 169 -10.09 -15.67 -17.18
CA GLN A 169 -11.33 -15.20 -17.78
C GLN A 169 -11.09 -14.61 -19.17
N VAL A 170 -12.07 -14.76 -20.06
CA VAL A 170 -12.07 -14.13 -21.38
C VAL A 170 -12.70 -12.75 -21.22
N VAL A 171 -11.91 -11.71 -21.52
CA VAL A 171 -12.31 -10.30 -21.39
C VAL A 171 -12.38 -9.69 -22.78
N THR A 172 -13.55 -9.16 -23.17
CA THR A 172 -13.76 -8.59 -24.51
C THR A 172 -14.01 -7.09 -24.51
N CYS A 173 -14.41 -6.52 -23.37
CA CYS A 173 -14.59 -5.09 -23.18
C CYS A 173 -14.10 -4.58 -21.81
N ILE A 174 -14.23 -3.28 -21.55
CA ILE A 174 -13.83 -2.65 -20.28
C ILE A 174 -14.69 -3.17 -19.14
N ASP A 175 -16.00 -3.37 -19.35
CA ASP A 175 -16.90 -3.85 -18.32
C ASP A 175 -16.56 -5.29 -17.91
N ASP A 176 -16.28 -6.15 -18.90
CA ASP A 176 -15.76 -7.51 -18.64
C ASP A 176 -14.44 -7.46 -17.87
N LEU A 177 -13.55 -6.50 -18.20
CA LEU A 177 -12.27 -6.37 -17.51
C LEU A 177 -12.48 -6.01 -16.05
N VAL A 178 -13.33 -5.01 -15.79
CA VAL A 178 -13.66 -4.56 -14.43
C VAL A 178 -14.31 -5.70 -13.64
N ALA A 179 -15.28 -6.39 -14.22
CA ALA A 179 -15.93 -7.55 -13.60
C ALA A 179 -14.93 -8.68 -13.30
N ALA A 180 -14.04 -9.00 -14.23
CA ALA A 180 -13.04 -10.04 -14.06
C ALA A 180 -12.02 -9.71 -12.96
N VAL A 181 -11.60 -8.44 -12.86
CA VAL A 181 -10.66 -8.00 -11.82
C VAL A 181 -11.37 -8.04 -10.45
N HIS A 182 -12.62 -7.58 -10.34
CA HIS A 182 -13.41 -7.70 -9.11
C HIS A 182 -13.61 -9.16 -8.69
N ALA A 183 -14.00 -10.03 -9.61
CA ALA A 183 -14.13 -11.46 -9.33
C ALA A 183 -12.81 -12.07 -8.84
N ALA A 184 -11.68 -11.70 -9.44
CA ALA A 184 -10.36 -12.12 -8.99
C ALA A 184 -10.01 -11.61 -7.58
N PHE A 185 -10.40 -10.38 -7.24
CA PHE A 185 -10.22 -9.81 -5.91
C PHE A 185 -11.06 -10.54 -4.85
N ASP A 186 -12.30 -10.90 -5.19
CA ASP A 186 -13.19 -11.64 -4.30
C ASP A 186 -12.75 -13.10 -4.13
N GLU A 187 -12.31 -13.77 -5.22
CA GLU A 187 -11.82 -15.16 -5.23
C GLU A 187 -10.50 -15.34 -4.47
N LEU A 188 -9.64 -14.30 -4.41
CA LEU A 188 -8.32 -14.43 -3.82
C LEU A 188 -8.40 -14.79 -2.33
N ASP A 189 -7.86 -15.97 -1.99
CA ASP A 189 -7.78 -16.46 -0.62
C ASP A 189 -6.85 -15.59 0.23
N PHE A 190 -7.30 -15.25 1.45
CA PHE A 190 -6.58 -14.37 2.37
C PHE A 190 -5.15 -14.86 2.67
N ARG A 191 -4.93 -16.18 2.64
CA ARG A 191 -3.60 -16.78 2.86
C ARG A 191 -2.58 -16.32 1.81
N THR A 192 -3.01 -16.00 0.60
CA THR A 192 -2.12 -15.47 -0.45
C THR A 192 -1.67 -14.05 -0.10
N LEU A 193 -2.60 -13.23 0.39
CA LEU A 193 -2.30 -11.88 0.87
C LEU A 193 -1.39 -11.92 2.10
N ASP A 194 -1.69 -12.76 3.11
CA ASP A 194 -0.85 -12.88 4.30
C ASP A 194 0.58 -13.34 3.95
N LYS A 195 0.74 -14.31 3.05
CA LYS A 195 2.07 -14.71 2.54
C LYS A 195 2.81 -13.55 1.86
N THR A 196 2.11 -12.63 1.21
CA THR A 196 2.73 -11.44 0.61
C THR A 196 3.23 -10.48 1.69
N PHE A 197 2.45 -10.24 2.75
CA PHE A 197 2.90 -9.47 3.92
C PHE A 197 4.09 -10.12 4.64
N MET A 198 4.11 -11.45 4.76
CA MET A 198 5.27 -12.17 5.31
C MET A 198 6.53 -11.98 4.45
N THR A 199 6.38 -11.93 3.11
CA THR A 199 7.51 -11.60 2.24
C THR A 199 7.92 -10.14 2.40
N LEU A 200 6.98 -9.21 2.53
CA LEU A 200 7.28 -7.79 2.76
C LEU A 200 8.14 -7.59 4.01
N GLN A 201 7.81 -8.27 5.11
CA GLN A 201 8.61 -8.22 6.35
C GLN A 201 10.05 -8.67 6.12
N LYS A 202 10.26 -9.76 5.37
CA LYS A 202 11.60 -10.23 5.05
C LYS A 202 12.33 -9.36 4.03
N VAL A 203 11.61 -8.75 3.09
CA VAL A 203 12.18 -7.75 2.19
C VAL A 203 12.74 -6.57 2.96
N MET A 204 11.99 -6.04 3.94
CA MET A 204 12.46 -4.95 4.80
C MET A 204 13.70 -5.37 5.61
N GLU A 205 13.68 -6.57 6.19
CA GLU A 205 14.82 -7.12 6.93
C GLU A 205 16.07 -7.26 6.05
N GLU A 206 15.95 -7.85 4.86
CA GLU A 206 17.07 -8.05 3.95
C GLU A 206 17.60 -6.72 3.39
N SER A 207 16.73 -5.74 3.13
CA SER A 207 17.16 -4.40 2.73
C SER A 207 17.96 -3.71 3.85
N LEU A 208 17.56 -3.86 5.11
CA LEU A 208 18.32 -3.33 6.24
C LEU A 208 19.72 -3.97 6.36
N LYS A 209 19.84 -5.28 6.10
CA LYS A 209 21.14 -5.98 6.09
C LYS A 209 22.11 -5.45 5.04
N VAL A 210 21.59 -4.89 3.93
CA VAL A 210 22.40 -4.30 2.85
C VAL A 210 22.38 -2.77 2.87
N GLY A 211 22.00 -2.14 3.99
CA GLY A 211 22.05 -0.68 4.14
C GLY A 211 21.05 0.08 3.26
N GLY A 212 19.89 -0.51 2.97
CA GLY A 212 18.82 0.12 2.19
C GLY A 212 18.88 -0.13 0.68
N ASP A 213 19.84 -0.92 0.19
CA ASP A 213 19.93 -1.33 -1.21
C ASP A 213 18.87 -2.41 -1.56
N ASN A 214 18.69 -2.66 -2.86
CA ASN A 214 17.78 -3.66 -3.42
C ASN A 214 18.49 -4.88 -4.02
N THR A 215 19.78 -5.04 -3.74
CA THR A 215 20.64 -6.12 -4.26
C THR A 215 20.47 -7.45 -3.51
N TYR A 216 19.62 -7.48 -2.49
CA TYR A 216 19.34 -8.67 -1.70
C TYR A 216 18.55 -9.72 -2.49
N LYS A 217 18.62 -10.98 -2.04
CA LYS A 217 17.83 -12.08 -2.61
C LYS A 217 16.58 -12.31 -1.77
N LEU A 218 15.44 -12.44 -2.43
CA LEU A 218 14.18 -12.79 -1.77
C LEU A 218 14.30 -14.15 -1.05
N PRO A 219 14.15 -14.19 0.29
CA PRO A 219 14.31 -15.42 1.03
C PRO A 219 13.14 -16.39 0.80
N HIS A 220 13.46 -17.65 0.51
CA HIS A 220 12.49 -18.72 0.33
C HIS A 220 12.07 -19.30 1.69
N LEU A 221 11.03 -18.73 2.29
CA LEU A 221 10.52 -19.12 3.61
C LEU A 221 9.75 -20.46 3.65
N HIS A 222 9.63 -21.20 2.54
CA HIS A 222 8.87 -22.45 2.45
C HIS A 222 7.46 -22.36 3.09
N LYS A 223 6.79 -21.22 2.90
CA LYS A 223 5.54 -20.86 3.59
C LYS A 223 4.45 -21.93 3.47
N ASP A 224 4.32 -22.56 2.31
CA ASP A 224 3.35 -23.64 2.07
C ASP A 224 3.67 -24.93 2.84
N LYS A 225 4.95 -25.22 3.07
CA LYS A 225 5.38 -26.36 3.89
C LYS A 225 5.04 -26.09 5.36
N LEU A 226 5.40 -24.90 5.86
CA LEU A 226 5.11 -24.51 7.24
C LEU A 226 3.61 -24.45 7.53
N ALA A 227 2.81 -23.92 6.60
CA ALA A 227 1.35 -23.88 6.74
C ALA A 227 0.74 -25.29 6.84
N ARG A 228 1.18 -26.24 5.98
CA ARG A 228 0.72 -27.63 6.04
C ARG A 228 1.09 -28.35 7.33
N GLN A 229 2.17 -27.93 7.98
CA GLN A 229 2.63 -28.48 9.27
C GLN A 229 1.99 -27.78 10.47
N GLY A 230 1.18 -26.73 10.27
CA GLY A 230 0.61 -25.92 11.36
C GLY A 230 1.64 -25.05 12.10
N LEU A 231 2.84 -24.86 11.53
CA LEU A 231 3.96 -24.14 12.14
C LEU A 231 4.13 -22.72 11.60
N LEU A 232 3.27 -22.28 10.68
CA LEU A 232 3.34 -20.92 10.13
C LEU A 232 2.80 -19.93 11.16
N THR A 233 3.69 -19.14 11.74
CA THR A 233 3.34 -18.09 12.70
C THR A 233 2.91 -16.81 11.99
N SER A 234 2.03 -16.05 12.63
CA SER A 234 1.64 -14.71 12.18
C SER A 234 2.76 -13.68 12.40
N GLN A 235 3.70 -13.92 13.31
CA GLN A 235 4.85 -13.05 13.51
C GLN A 235 6.12 -13.82 13.13
N LEU A 236 6.84 -13.28 12.16
CA LEU A 236 8.15 -13.78 11.78
C LEU A 236 9.19 -13.21 12.74
N ALA A 237 10.12 -14.05 13.20
CA ALA A 237 11.28 -13.58 13.92
C ALA A 237 12.12 -12.66 13.02
N CYS A 238 12.49 -11.50 13.56
CA CYS A 238 13.46 -10.60 12.96
C CYS A 238 14.88 -11.07 13.33
N ASP A 239 15.83 -10.83 12.44
CA ASP A 239 17.25 -11.03 12.75
C ASP A 239 17.66 -10.12 13.93
N PRO A 240 18.32 -10.63 14.98
CA PRO A 240 18.71 -9.84 16.15
C PRO A 240 19.58 -8.62 15.80
N ASP A 241 20.47 -8.74 14.81
CA ASP A 241 21.35 -7.64 14.41
C ASP A 241 20.54 -6.53 13.73
N VAL A 242 19.56 -6.92 12.90
CA VAL A 242 18.62 -5.97 12.28
C VAL A 242 17.74 -5.31 13.33
N ALA A 243 17.24 -6.08 14.31
CA ALA A 243 16.45 -5.52 15.40
C ALA A 243 17.26 -4.51 16.23
N GLY A 244 18.50 -4.84 16.59
CA GLY A 244 19.40 -3.92 17.29
C GLY A 244 19.72 -2.66 16.48
N ALA A 245 19.92 -2.80 15.16
CA ALA A 245 20.11 -1.65 14.27
C ALA A 245 18.86 -0.73 14.23
N ILE A 246 17.65 -1.30 14.20
CA ILE A 246 16.41 -0.54 14.27
C ILE A 246 16.29 0.22 15.60
N GLU A 247 16.57 -0.44 16.72
CA GLU A 247 16.55 0.19 18.05
C GLU A 247 17.55 1.35 18.15
N ALA A 248 18.77 1.17 17.62
CA ALA A 248 19.78 2.22 17.56
C ALA A 248 19.35 3.40 16.67
N MET A 249 18.75 3.14 15.51
CA MET A 249 18.21 4.19 14.63
C MET A 249 17.07 4.96 15.30
N ASN A 250 16.13 4.27 15.94
CA ASN A 250 15.04 4.93 16.68
C ASN A 250 15.57 5.80 17.81
N SER A 251 16.54 5.29 18.58
CA SER A 251 17.17 6.05 19.67
C SER A 251 17.85 7.33 19.15
N ARG A 252 18.47 7.26 17.97
CA ARG A 252 19.08 8.42 17.31
C ARG A 252 18.03 9.40 16.81
N MET A 253 16.96 8.94 16.18
CA MET A 253 15.85 9.81 15.74
C MET A 253 15.20 10.53 16.92
N ASP A 254 14.99 9.84 18.04
CA ASP A 254 14.45 10.43 19.25
C ASP A 254 15.41 11.48 19.84
N PHE A 255 16.72 11.25 19.77
CA PHE A 255 17.72 12.23 20.17
C PHE A 255 17.71 13.46 19.26
N GLU A 256 17.73 13.28 17.94
CA GLU A 256 17.67 14.38 16.96
C GLU A 256 16.41 15.22 17.16
N ARG A 257 15.25 14.58 17.38
CA ARG A 257 14.00 15.29 17.70
C ARG A 257 14.09 16.12 18.97
N ARG A 258 14.67 15.58 20.05
CA ARG A 258 14.85 16.34 21.30
C ARG A 258 15.75 17.56 21.10
N VAL A 259 16.79 17.43 20.27
CA VAL A 259 17.69 18.53 19.94
C VAL A 259 16.96 19.60 19.12
N ASP A 260 16.13 19.20 18.15
CA ASP A 260 15.32 20.13 17.36
C ASP A 260 14.31 20.88 18.24
N ASP A 261 13.59 20.17 19.12
CA ASP A 261 12.65 20.76 20.08
C ASP A 261 13.38 21.79 20.99
N LEU A 262 14.57 21.43 21.49
CA LEU A 262 15.41 22.33 22.28
C LEU A 262 15.84 23.56 21.48
N SER A 263 16.25 23.38 20.22
CA SER A 263 16.61 24.49 19.33
C SER A 263 15.45 25.46 19.12
N CYS A 264 14.24 24.95 18.85
CA CYS A 264 13.05 25.78 18.69
C CYS A 264 12.72 26.58 19.96
N VAL A 265 12.83 25.97 21.15
CA VAL A 265 12.60 26.67 22.41
C VAL A 265 13.66 27.74 22.67
N LEU A 266 14.94 27.45 22.41
CA LEU A 266 16.01 28.43 22.58
C LEU A 266 15.87 29.63 21.61
N GLU A 267 15.38 29.42 20.40
CA GLU A 267 15.05 30.51 19.46
C GLU A 267 13.92 31.42 19.95
N SER A 268 12.99 30.88 20.74
CA SER A 268 11.87 31.64 21.32
C SER A 268 12.22 32.37 22.63
N CYS A 269 13.38 32.07 23.23
CA CYS A 269 13.81 32.61 24.52
C CYS A 269 14.90 33.70 24.35
N VAL A 270 14.82 34.78 25.14
CA VAL A 270 15.95 35.71 25.29
C VAL A 270 16.89 35.15 26.34
N ILE A 271 18.03 34.60 25.89
CA ILE A 271 18.99 33.95 26.77
C ILE A 271 20.01 34.97 27.28
N ASP A 272 19.88 35.36 28.55
CA ASP A 272 20.93 36.09 29.28
C ASP A 272 21.88 35.08 29.95
N GLY A 273 22.96 34.68 29.27
CA GLY A 273 24.01 33.83 29.85
C GLY A 273 24.72 32.90 28.85
N ALA A 274 25.76 32.20 29.33
CA ALA A 274 26.49 31.19 28.56
C ALA A 274 25.89 29.79 28.80
N ILE A 275 25.48 29.11 27.72
CA ILE A 275 24.95 27.74 27.77
C ILE A 275 26.12 26.76 27.91
N ASN A 276 26.09 25.92 28.96
CA ASN A 276 27.03 24.82 29.11
C ASN A 276 26.51 23.59 28.33
N THR A 277 27.09 23.32 27.16
CA THR A 277 26.68 22.24 26.25
C THR A 277 27.21 20.85 26.63
N SER A 278 27.89 20.72 27.78
CA SER A 278 28.46 19.43 28.21
C SER A 278 27.42 18.39 28.65
N ASN A 279 26.14 18.75 28.81
CA ASN A 279 25.08 17.83 29.20
C ASN A 279 23.75 18.06 28.45
N ILE A 280 23.79 17.89 27.13
CA ILE A 280 22.63 18.12 26.23
C ILE A 280 21.41 17.27 26.61
N ASP A 281 21.58 16.05 27.13
CA ASP A 281 20.46 15.19 27.53
C ASP A 281 19.70 15.74 28.74
N GLU A 282 20.39 16.30 29.75
CA GLU A 282 19.74 16.99 30.88
C GLU A 282 18.99 18.25 30.42
N LEU A 283 19.58 19.02 29.49
CA LEU A 283 18.94 20.21 28.94
C LEU A 283 17.66 19.87 28.14
N CYS A 284 17.69 18.81 27.34
CA CYS A 284 16.50 18.35 26.60
C CYS A 284 15.37 17.91 27.54
N THR A 285 15.70 17.31 28.69
CA THR A 285 14.72 16.87 29.69
C THR A 285 14.04 18.08 30.35
N ILE A 286 14.81 19.10 30.74
CA ILE A 286 14.29 20.33 31.35
C ILE A 286 13.34 21.08 30.40
N VAL A 287 13.64 21.10 29.09
CA VAL A 287 12.79 21.75 28.09
C VAL A 287 11.46 21.00 27.90
N GLN A 288 11.46 19.67 27.96
CA GLN A 288 10.23 18.89 27.90
C GLN A 288 9.30 19.21 29.08
N ASP A 289 9.84 19.33 30.30
CA ASP A 289 9.05 19.66 31.50
C ASP A 289 8.43 21.08 31.43
N LEU A 290 9.16 22.05 30.89
CA LEU A 290 8.65 23.43 30.68
C LEU A 290 7.52 23.50 29.64
N SER A 291 7.57 22.66 28.61
CA SER A 291 6.52 22.59 27.58
C SER A 291 5.21 21.95 28.07
N THR A 292 5.26 21.19 29.17
CA THR A 292 4.08 20.56 29.78
C THR A 292 3.34 21.45 30.78
N ASP A 293 3.97 22.51 31.29
CA ASP A 293 3.38 23.43 32.28
C ASP A 293 2.60 24.61 31.67
N GLU A 294 2.55 24.75 30.34
CA GLU A 294 1.79 25.80 29.62
C GLU A 294 0.43 25.33 29.03
N ASN A 295 -0.15 24.21 29.49
CA ASN A 295 -1.53 23.80 29.15
C ASN A 295 -2.49 23.78 30.34
#